data_AF-A0A0D7ADC5-F1
#
_entry.id   AF-A0A0D7ADC5-F1
#
_cell.length_a   1.000
_cell.length_b   1.000
_cell.length_c   1.000
_cell.angle_alpha   90.00
_cell.angle_beta   90.00
_cell.angle_gamma   90.00
#
_symmetry.space_group_name_H-M   'P 1'
#
loop_
_entity.id
_entity.type
_entity.pdbx_description
1 polymer ?
#
loop_
_entity_poly.entity_id
_entity_poly.type
_entity_poly.pdbx_seq_one_letter_code
_entity_poly.pdbx_strand_id
1 'polypeptide(L)'
;MQFFTFATALAVFTAVARGASVYRDGDADLSARWGASGTNESVEASCYNGVRGLLSEPGRQWISPLANACQNWVAKNNTQLWSNKVCVAAAAVSSPSTLRNFDVCVTGAIPTIVIPSQKDLKSLDYKVYASIVGGCAWQKGGCPMTQQNFIDLVYSSVSAYGGKNFPSSPQEVIDHWNIIKKWTATGDKIPYLNFNDWLHYFN
;
A
#
# COMPACT_ATOMS: atom_id res chain seq x y z
N MET A 1 -53.95 14.32 37.18
CA MET A 1 -53.23 14.85 36.00
C MET A 1 -51.79 14.37 36.09
N GLN A 2 -51.43 13.46 35.18
CA GLN A 2 -50.07 12.93 34.99
C GLN A 2 -49.12 14.03 34.52
N PHE A 3 -47.89 14.05 35.04
CA PHE A 3 -46.74 14.55 34.28
C PHE A 3 -45.49 13.69 34.52
N PHE A 4 -44.80 13.50 33.42
CA PHE A 4 -43.86 12.44 33.05
C PHE A 4 -42.49 12.52 33.72
N THR A 5 -41.94 11.35 34.05
CA THR A 5 -40.53 11.10 34.36
C THR A 5 -39.71 11.09 33.07
N PHE A 6 -38.70 11.95 32.95
CA PHE A 6 -37.69 11.85 31.87
C PHE A 6 -36.55 10.94 32.32
N ALA A 7 -36.39 9.81 31.64
CA ALA A 7 -35.23 8.92 31.77
C ALA A 7 -34.14 9.36 30.78
N THR A 8 -32.96 9.71 31.27
CA THR A 8 -31.79 10.02 30.45
C THR A 8 -31.12 8.71 30.01
N ALA A 9 -31.18 8.40 28.72
CA ALA A 9 -30.54 7.23 28.12
C ALA A 9 -29.02 7.40 28.09
N LEU A 10 -28.30 6.46 28.71
CA LEU A 10 -26.85 6.33 28.64
C LEU A 10 -26.49 5.59 27.34
N ALA A 11 -26.01 6.31 26.32
CA ALA A 11 -25.45 5.69 25.12
C ALA A 11 -24.01 5.24 25.41
N VAL A 12 -23.83 3.94 25.70
CA VAL A 12 -22.51 3.32 25.76
C VAL A 12 -22.08 2.97 24.34
N PHE A 13 -21.11 3.72 23.81
CA PHE A 13 -20.39 3.32 22.60
C PHE A 13 -19.37 2.24 22.97
N THR A 14 -19.73 0.96 22.77
CA THR A 14 -18.75 -0.12 22.78
C THR A 14 -17.95 -0.10 21.48
N ALA A 15 -16.65 0.13 21.64
CA ALA A 15 -15.68 0.10 20.58
C ALA A 15 -15.48 -1.32 20.02
N VAL A 16 -15.21 -1.32 18.72
CA VAL A 16 -14.83 -2.41 17.82
C VAL A 16 -13.96 -3.50 18.45
N ALA A 17 -14.48 -4.72 18.51
CA ALA A 17 -13.68 -5.95 18.57
C ALA A 17 -13.61 -6.56 17.16
N ARG A 18 -12.54 -6.28 16.40
CA ARG A 18 -12.18 -7.08 15.22
C ARG A 18 -11.56 -8.38 15.72
N GLY A 19 -12.41 -9.37 15.98
CA GLY A 19 -11.98 -10.74 16.18
C GLY A 19 -11.43 -11.32 14.88
N ALA A 20 -10.23 -11.88 14.97
CA ALA A 20 -9.68 -12.75 13.93
C ALA A 20 -10.58 -14.00 13.81
N SER A 21 -11.25 -14.14 12.67
CA SER A 21 -11.79 -15.41 12.18
C SER A 21 -12.32 -15.15 10.78
N VAL A 22 -11.68 -15.74 9.77
CA VAL A 22 -12.24 -16.43 8.59
C VAL A 22 -11.03 -16.76 7.71
N TYR A 23 -10.39 -17.90 7.99
CA TYR A 23 -9.51 -18.53 7.02
C TYR A 23 -9.64 -20.04 7.19
N ARG A 24 -10.81 -20.55 6.81
CA ARG A 24 -11.10 -21.95 6.46
C ARG A 24 -12.55 -22.03 5.98
N ASP A 25 -12.73 -22.72 4.86
CA ASP A 25 -13.98 -22.93 4.09
C ASP A 25 -14.51 -21.73 3.30
N GLY A 26 -14.09 -21.62 2.03
CA GLY A 26 -14.67 -20.65 1.09
C GLY A 26 -14.19 -20.68 -0.37
N ASP A 27 -13.23 -21.55 -0.75
CA ASP A 27 -12.63 -21.50 -2.09
C ASP A 27 -13.58 -21.85 -3.26
N ALA A 28 -14.77 -22.44 -2.99
CA ALA A 28 -15.73 -22.79 -4.03
C ALA A 28 -16.87 -21.75 -4.24
N ASP A 29 -17.08 -20.83 -3.30
CA ASP A 29 -18.18 -19.84 -3.35
C ASP A 29 -17.70 -18.45 -3.83
N LEU A 30 -16.40 -18.17 -3.70
CA LEU A 30 -15.79 -16.91 -4.14
C LEU A 30 -15.65 -16.78 -5.66
N SER A 31 -15.86 -17.84 -6.44
CA SER A 31 -15.93 -17.76 -7.91
C SER A 31 -17.36 -17.50 -8.41
N ALA A 32 -18.39 -17.87 -7.64
CA ALA A 32 -19.79 -17.79 -8.05
C ALA A 32 -20.42 -16.39 -7.85
N ARG A 33 -19.93 -15.60 -6.88
CA ARG A 33 -20.49 -14.26 -6.58
C ARG A 33 -20.01 -13.11 -7.48
N TRP A 34 -19.03 -13.35 -8.37
CA TRP A 34 -18.28 -12.25 -9.01
C TRP A 34 -18.34 -12.21 -10.55
N GLY A 35 -18.83 -13.27 -11.21
CA GLY A 35 -18.79 -13.43 -12.68
C GLY A 35 -19.87 -12.75 -13.52
N ALA A 36 -20.38 -11.56 -13.16
CA ALA A 36 -21.54 -10.95 -13.84
C ALA A 36 -21.33 -9.55 -14.47
N SER A 37 -20.09 -9.10 -14.73
CA SER A 37 -19.87 -7.86 -15.48
C SER A 37 -18.67 -7.98 -16.42
N GLY A 38 -18.89 -7.80 -17.72
CA GLY A 38 -17.87 -7.88 -18.78
C GLY A 38 -16.77 -6.80 -18.75
N THR A 39 -16.64 -6.05 -17.65
CA THR A 39 -15.52 -5.14 -17.35
C THR A 39 -14.62 -5.65 -16.21
N ASN A 40 -14.95 -6.81 -15.60
CA ASN A 40 -14.30 -7.29 -14.38
C ASN A 40 -13.14 -8.26 -14.60
N GLU A 41 -13.01 -8.90 -15.78
CA GLU A 41 -12.00 -9.94 -16.00
C GLU A 41 -10.57 -9.41 -15.82
N SER A 42 -10.30 -8.17 -16.24
CA SER A 42 -8.99 -7.53 -16.05
C SER A 42 -8.74 -7.08 -14.61
N VAL A 43 -9.78 -6.69 -13.88
CA VAL A 43 -9.71 -6.31 -12.46
C VAL A 43 -9.49 -7.55 -11.60
N GLU A 44 -10.21 -8.63 -11.88
CA GLU A 44 -10.10 -9.93 -11.21
C GLU A 44 -8.72 -10.54 -11.43
N ALA A 45 -8.24 -10.58 -12.68
CA ALA A 45 -6.89 -11.04 -13.00
C ALA A 45 -5.81 -10.19 -12.31
N SER A 46 -5.97 -8.86 -12.31
CA SER A 46 -5.05 -7.97 -11.60
C SER A 46 -5.07 -8.25 -10.10
N CYS A 47 -6.24 -8.30 -9.47
CA CYS A 47 -6.40 -8.61 -8.06
C CYS A 47 -5.74 -9.96 -7.69
N TYR A 48 -6.04 -11.00 -8.46
CA TYR A 48 -5.45 -12.32 -8.28
C TYR A 48 -3.93 -12.29 -8.36
N ASN A 49 -3.37 -11.64 -9.39
CA ASN A 49 -1.93 -11.52 -9.57
C ASN A 49 -1.27 -10.72 -8.43
N GLY A 50 -1.91 -9.65 -7.97
CA GLY A 50 -1.42 -8.84 -6.85
C GLY A 50 -1.38 -9.60 -5.54
N VAL A 51 -2.46 -10.33 -5.20
CA VAL A 51 -2.51 -11.18 -4.01
C VAL A 51 -1.44 -12.28 -4.08
N ARG A 52 -1.31 -12.96 -5.23
CA ARG A 52 -0.32 -14.02 -5.43
C ARG A 52 1.11 -13.49 -5.34
N GLY A 53 1.40 -12.35 -5.98
CA GLY A 53 2.70 -11.69 -5.91
C GLY A 53 3.08 -11.38 -4.46
N LEU A 54 2.18 -10.70 -3.73
CA LEU A 54 2.39 -10.32 -2.33
C LEU A 54 2.66 -11.52 -1.40
N LEU A 55 1.93 -12.63 -1.61
CA LEU A 55 2.11 -13.85 -0.83
C LEU A 55 3.40 -14.62 -1.19
N SER A 56 3.97 -14.36 -2.36
CA SER A 56 5.23 -14.95 -2.80
C SER A 56 6.47 -14.14 -2.41
N GLU A 57 6.30 -12.90 -1.95
CA GLU A 57 7.42 -12.04 -1.56
C GLU A 57 8.23 -12.62 -0.38
N PRO A 58 9.57 -12.64 -0.49
CA PRO A 58 10.43 -12.73 0.69
C PRO A 58 10.06 -11.63 1.67
N GLY A 59 9.85 -11.96 2.95
CA GLY A 59 9.40 -10.97 3.94
C GLY A 59 7.89 -10.69 3.97
N ARG A 60 7.04 -11.49 3.29
CA ARG A 60 5.57 -11.33 3.27
C ARG A 60 4.90 -11.06 4.62
N GLN A 61 5.48 -11.52 5.73
CA GLN A 61 4.95 -11.34 7.09
C GLN A 61 4.91 -9.87 7.54
N TRP A 62 5.83 -9.04 7.05
CA TRP A 62 5.87 -7.60 7.32
C TRP A 62 5.45 -6.77 6.08
N ILE A 63 5.62 -7.31 4.86
CA ILE A 63 5.20 -6.64 3.62
C ILE A 63 3.67 -6.65 3.46
N SER A 64 3.00 -7.79 3.70
CA SER A 64 1.54 -7.88 3.48
C SER A 64 0.74 -6.94 4.38
N PRO A 65 1.07 -6.77 5.68
CA PRO A 65 0.44 -5.75 6.52
C PRO A 65 0.64 -4.31 6.00
N LEU A 66 1.80 -4.01 5.41
CA LEU A 66 2.09 -2.70 4.83
C LEU A 66 1.25 -2.45 3.56
N ALA A 67 1.13 -3.45 2.68
CA ALA A 67 0.23 -3.40 1.52
C ALA A 67 -1.24 -3.26 1.94
N ASN A 68 -1.69 -4.02 2.94
CA ASN A 68 -3.04 -3.87 3.51
C ASN A 68 -3.29 -2.45 4.05
N ALA A 69 -2.29 -1.82 4.67
CA ALA A 69 -2.42 -0.45 5.15
C ALA A 69 -2.60 0.54 3.98
N CYS A 70 -1.91 0.33 2.86
CA CYS A 70 -2.16 1.08 1.63
C CYS A 70 -3.58 0.84 1.08
N GLN A 71 -4.00 -0.42 0.98
CA GLN A 71 -5.33 -0.76 0.49
C GLN A 71 -6.46 -0.13 1.33
N ASN A 72 -6.29 -0.08 2.65
CA ASN A 72 -7.22 0.62 3.55
C ASN A 72 -7.29 2.13 3.30
N TRP A 73 -6.19 2.74 2.83
CA TRP A 73 -6.18 4.14 2.41
C TRP A 73 -6.90 4.31 1.06
N VAL A 74 -6.68 3.39 0.11
CA VAL A 74 -7.38 3.35 -1.18
C VAL A 74 -8.89 3.20 -1.00
N ALA A 75 -9.34 2.32 -0.11
CA ALA A 75 -10.74 2.09 0.22
C ALA A 75 -11.47 3.34 0.74
N LYS A 76 -10.74 4.39 1.15
CA LYS A 76 -11.28 5.72 1.47
C LYS A 76 -11.35 6.64 0.25
N ASN A 77 -11.44 6.06 -0.95
CA ASN A 77 -11.46 6.73 -2.25
C ASN A 77 -10.18 7.52 -2.57
N ASN A 78 -9.02 7.05 -2.10
CA ASN A 78 -7.74 7.66 -2.45
C ASN A 78 -7.01 6.79 -3.49
N THR A 79 -7.18 7.11 -4.78
CA THR A 79 -6.68 6.26 -5.88
C THR A 79 -5.27 6.62 -6.36
N GLN A 80 -4.63 7.63 -5.74
CA GLN A 80 -3.30 8.11 -6.11
C GLN A 80 -2.23 7.50 -5.20
N LEU A 81 -1.82 6.25 -5.48
CA LEU A 81 -0.90 5.47 -4.64
C LEU A 81 0.36 6.26 -4.24
N TRP A 82 0.94 7.01 -5.17
CA TRP A 82 2.18 7.77 -4.95
C TRP A 82 1.99 9.08 -4.17
N SER A 83 0.79 9.39 -3.69
CA SER A 83 0.56 10.49 -2.74
C SER A 83 0.53 10.01 -1.28
N ASN A 84 0.77 8.72 -1.01
CA ASN A 84 0.80 8.18 0.34
C ASN A 84 2.13 7.46 0.64
N LYS A 85 2.78 7.86 1.73
CA LYS A 85 4.08 7.28 2.13
C LYS A 85 4.03 5.77 2.38
N VAL A 86 2.94 5.27 2.98
CA VAL A 86 2.75 3.84 3.25
C VAL A 86 2.60 3.05 1.95
N CYS A 87 1.85 3.58 0.98
CA CYS A 87 1.73 2.98 -0.34
C CYS A 87 3.07 2.97 -1.10
N VAL A 88 3.82 4.07 -1.06
CA VAL A 88 5.17 4.12 -1.66
C VAL A 88 6.11 3.11 -1.02
N ALA A 89 6.09 2.98 0.31
CA ALA A 89 6.90 1.98 1.01
C ALA A 89 6.47 0.55 0.66
N ALA A 90 5.16 0.26 0.59
CA ALA A 90 4.65 -1.05 0.20
C ALA A 90 5.07 -1.43 -1.22
N ALA A 91 4.98 -0.50 -2.18
CA ALA A 91 5.39 -0.73 -3.56
C ALA A 91 6.91 -0.96 -3.66
N ALA A 92 7.68 -0.19 -2.90
CA ALA A 92 9.13 -0.33 -2.82
C ALA A 92 9.60 -1.74 -2.42
N VAL A 93 8.82 -2.46 -1.61
CA VAL A 93 9.19 -3.78 -1.08
C VAL A 93 8.40 -4.95 -1.69
N SER A 94 7.29 -4.68 -2.40
CA SER A 94 6.50 -5.72 -3.08
C SER A 94 6.52 -5.63 -4.60
N SER A 95 7.22 -4.64 -5.16
CA SER A 95 7.07 -4.07 -6.52
C SER A 95 5.84 -3.15 -6.67
N PRO A 96 5.91 -2.12 -7.54
CA PRO A 96 4.77 -1.24 -7.80
C PRO A 96 3.63 -1.95 -8.52
N SER A 97 3.95 -2.91 -9.41
CA SER A 97 2.95 -3.66 -10.17
C SER A 97 2.13 -4.55 -9.24
N THR A 98 2.78 -5.33 -8.37
CA THR A 98 2.13 -6.18 -7.37
C THR A 98 1.28 -5.38 -6.41
N LEU A 99 1.78 -4.26 -5.87
CA LEU A 99 0.98 -3.42 -4.97
C LEU A 99 -0.26 -2.89 -5.67
N ARG A 100 -0.12 -2.24 -6.83
CA ARG A 100 -1.26 -1.67 -7.55
C ARG A 100 -2.29 -2.75 -7.87
N ASN A 101 -1.82 -3.92 -8.28
CA ASN A 101 -2.65 -5.08 -8.58
C ASN A 101 -3.34 -5.63 -7.33
N PHE A 102 -2.69 -5.58 -6.17
CA PHE A 102 -3.32 -5.91 -4.89
C PHE A 102 -4.39 -4.89 -4.52
N ASP A 103 -4.15 -3.59 -4.74
CA ASP A 103 -5.09 -2.54 -4.36
C ASP A 103 -6.36 -2.53 -5.22
N VAL A 104 -6.30 -2.95 -6.49
CA VAL A 104 -7.52 -3.05 -7.33
C VAL A 104 -8.53 -4.08 -6.84
N CYS A 105 -8.15 -4.98 -5.92
CA CYS A 105 -9.12 -5.82 -5.24
C CYS A 105 -10.22 -4.99 -4.54
N VAL A 106 -9.93 -3.74 -4.14
CA VAL A 106 -10.91 -2.81 -3.58
C VAL A 106 -12.05 -2.52 -4.56
N THR A 107 -11.77 -2.47 -5.86
CA THR A 107 -12.79 -2.22 -6.89
C THR A 107 -13.84 -3.32 -6.94
N GLY A 108 -13.48 -4.57 -6.60
CA GLY A 108 -14.48 -5.64 -6.43
C GLY A 108 -15.47 -5.30 -5.32
N ALA A 109 -14.98 -4.91 -4.14
CA ALA A 109 -15.83 -4.58 -3.00
C ALA A 109 -16.55 -3.22 -3.14
N ILE A 110 -15.94 -2.26 -3.82
CA ILE A 110 -16.42 -0.88 -3.99
C ILE A 110 -16.21 -0.45 -5.46
N PRO A 111 -17.13 -0.79 -6.38
CA PRO A 111 -16.97 -0.57 -7.83
C PRO A 111 -16.76 0.89 -8.26
N THR A 112 -17.12 1.85 -7.41
CA THR A 112 -16.91 3.28 -7.67
C THR A 112 -15.45 3.71 -7.50
N ILE A 113 -14.62 2.92 -6.82
CA ILE A 113 -13.19 3.19 -6.65
C ILE A 113 -12.45 2.55 -7.81
N VAL A 114 -11.95 3.38 -8.73
CA VAL A 114 -11.17 2.94 -9.89
C VAL A 114 -9.72 3.41 -9.71
N ILE A 115 -8.81 2.46 -9.62
CA ILE A 115 -7.37 2.75 -9.52
C ILE A 115 -6.79 2.80 -10.94
N PRO A 116 -6.13 3.91 -11.33
CA PRO A 116 -5.47 4.01 -12.63
C PRO A 116 -4.50 2.85 -12.89
N SER A 117 -4.13 2.65 -14.15
CA SER A 117 -3.01 1.77 -14.48
C SER A 117 -1.73 2.33 -13.83
N GLN A 118 -0.72 1.48 -13.62
CA GLN A 118 0.54 1.90 -12.99
C GLN A 118 1.18 3.10 -13.70
N LYS A 119 1.08 3.18 -15.04
CA LYS A 119 1.62 4.28 -15.86
C LYS A 119 0.77 5.55 -15.80
N ASP A 120 -0.53 5.42 -15.51
CA ASP A 120 -1.48 6.54 -15.45
C ASP A 120 -1.62 7.13 -14.04
N LEU A 121 -0.94 6.55 -13.05
CA LEU A 121 -0.80 7.18 -11.73
C LEU A 121 -0.08 8.51 -11.87
N LYS A 122 -0.45 9.49 -11.04
CA LYS A 122 0.29 10.75 -10.98
C LYS A 122 1.69 10.50 -10.43
N SER A 123 2.63 11.34 -10.84
CA SER A 123 3.99 11.32 -10.30
C SER A 123 4.01 11.32 -8.77
N LEU A 124 5.04 10.69 -8.21
CA LEU A 124 5.31 10.67 -6.77
C LEU A 124 5.16 12.07 -6.17
N ASP A 125 4.24 12.22 -5.22
CA ASP A 125 4.01 13.50 -4.56
C ASP A 125 5.33 13.97 -3.97
N TYR A 126 5.76 15.17 -4.34
CA TYR A 126 7.04 15.69 -3.95
C TYR A 126 7.17 15.86 -2.42
N LYS A 127 6.06 16.06 -1.70
CA LYS A 127 6.05 16.06 -0.23
C LYS A 127 6.29 14.66 0.33
N VAL A 128 5.80 13.61 -0.32
CA VAL A 128 6.13 12.22 0.05
C VAL A 128 7.62 11.97 -0.20
N TYR A 129 8.16 12.38 -1.35
CA TYR A 129 9.60 12.28 -1.60
C TYR A 129 10.44 13.06 -0.57
N ALA A 130 10.06 14.30 -0.28
CA ALA A 130 10.72 15.11 0.75
C ALA A 130 10.63 14.49 2.15
N SER A 131 9.59 13.72 2.45
CA SER A 131 9.49 12.95 3.70
C SER A 131 10.44 11.75 3.78
N ILE A 132 11.03 11.35 2.66
CA ILE A 132 12.02 10.27 2.55
C ILE A 132 13.43 10.82 2.68
N VAL A 133 13.75 11.85 1.88
CA VAL A 133 15.12 12.40 1.78
C VAL A 133 15.37 13.58 2.72
N GLY A 134 14.32 14.11 3.35
CA GLY A 134 14.38 15.24 4.25
C GLY A 134 14.41 16.59 3.54
N GLY A 135 14.77 17.64 4.29
CA GLY A 135 14.72 19.03 3.82
C GLY A 135 15.59 19.34 2.60
N CYS A 136 16.59 18.51 2.30
CA CYS A 136 17.43 18.68 1.12
C CYS A 136 16.68 18.48 -0.20
N ALA A 137 15.48 17.89 -0.19
CA ALA A 137 14.61 17.83 -1.37
C ALA A 137 14.36 19.23 -1.95
N TRP A 138 14.20 20.24 -1.11
CA TRP A 138 13.82 21.59 -1.52
C TRP A 138 15.00 22.47 -1.97
N GLN A 139 16.22 21.93 -1.93
CA GLN A 139 17.42 22.63 -2.41
C GLN A 139 17.48 22.62 -3.94
N LYS A 140 18.21 23.56 -4.53
CA LYS A 140 18.42 23.59 -5.99
C LYS A 140 19.08 22.28 -6.45
N GLY A 141 18.40 21.54 -7.31
CA GLY A 141 18.84 20.21 -7.77
C GLY A 141 18.36 19.04 -6.92
N GLY A 142 17.80 19.30 -5.74
CA GLY A 142 17.34 18.28 -4.78
C GLY A 142 18.46 17.37 -4.29
N CYS A 143 18.12 16.45 -3.39
CA CYS A 143 19.02 15.38 -2.97
C CYS A 143 18.44 14.02 -3.38
N PRO A 144 19.29 13.11 -3.89
CA PRO A 144 18.85 11.77 -4.22
C PRO A 144 18.64 10.94 -2.94
N MET A 145 17.75 9.95 -3.03
CA MET A 145 17.49 8.99 -1.97
C MET A 145 18.71 8.10 -1.77
N THR A 146 19.08 7.86 -0.50
CA THR A 146 20.11 6.90 -0.10
C THR A 146 19.50 5.59 0.39
N GLN A 147 20.33 4.55 0.54
CA GLN A 147 19.91 3.30 1.17
C GLN A 147 19.33 3.51 2.58
N GLN A 148 19.94 4.38 3.38
CA GLN A 148 19.42 4.67 4.72
C GLN A 148 18.04 5.34 4.67
N ASN A 149 17.84 6.29 3.75
CA ASN A 149 16.51 6.89 3.56
C ASN A 149 15.44 5.84 3.18
N PHE A 150 15.82 4.84 2.39
CA PHE A 150 14.93 3.75 2.03
C PHE A 150 14.59 2.84 3.23
N ILE A 151 15.58 2.48 4.03
CA ILE A 151 15.37 1.73 5.28
C ILE A 151 14.43 2.53 6.20
N ASP A 152 14.71 3.82 6.39
CA ASP A 152 13.90 4.70 7.23
C ASP A 152 12.47 4.83 6.69
N LEU A 153 12.28 4.92 5.37
CA LEU A 153 10.97 4.89 4.72
C LEU A 153 10.18 3.64 5.13
N VAL A 154 10.77 2.44 5.01
CA VAL A 154 10.08 1.18 5.32
C VAL A 154 9.72 1.12 6.80
N TYR A 155 10.69 1.29 7.71
CA TYR A 155 10.45 1.19 9.14
C TYR A 155 9.47 2.25 9.65
N SER A 156 9.63 3.52 9.21
CA SER A 156 8.70 4.58 9.61
C SER A 156 7.30 4.38 9.05
N SER A 157 7.15 3.74 7.88
CA SER A 157 5.83 3.42 7.33
C SER A 157 5.14 2.31 8.11
N VAL A 158 5.90 1.31 8.58
CA VAL A 158 5.36 0.27 9.49
C VAL A 158 4.83 0.91 10.77
N SER A 159 5.60 1.80 11.38
CA SER A 159 5.14 2.54 12.56
C SER A 159 3.94 3.45 12.25
N ALA A 160 3.89 4.10 11.09
CA ALA A 160 2.85 5.05 10.74
C ALA A 160 1.45 4.42 10.65
N TYR A 161 1.34 3.17 10.21
CA TYR A 161 0.05 2.45 10.23
C TYR A 161 -0.24 1.74 11.56
N GLY A 162 0.67 1.82 12.55
CA GLY A 162 0.55 1.12 13.83
C GLY A 162 0.97 -0.35 13.78
N GLY A 163 1.76 -0.74 12.79
CA GLY A 163 2.27 -2.09 12.62
C GLY A 163 3.25 -2.52 13.71
N LYS A 164 3.29 -3.83 13.97
CA LYS A 164 4.25 -4.47 14.88
C LYS A 164 5.15 -5.49 14.20
N ASN A 165 4.82 -5.86 12.96
CA ASN A 165 5.60 -6.79 12.17
C ASN A 165 6.64 -5.99 11.40
N PHE A 166 7.84 -5.90 11.95
CA PHE A 166 8.99 -5.29 11.29
C PHE A 166 9.80 -6.36 10.56
N PRO A 167 10.60 -5.97 9.54
CA PRO A 167 11.64 -6.84 9.00
C PRO A 167 12.53 -7.37 10.13
N SER A 168 12.90 -8.65 10.09
CA SER A 168 13.70 -9.26 11.16
C SER A 168 15.13 -8.75 11.18
N SER A 169 15.60 -8.23 10.03
CA SER A 169 16.88 -7.56 9.89
C SER A 169 16.81 -6.43 8.85
N PRO A 170 17.70 -5.43 8.93
CA PRO A 170 17.85 -4.43 7.88
C PRO A 170 18.23 -5.04 6.52
N GLN A 171 18.87 -6.22 6.50
CA GLN A 171 19.30 -6.87 5.27
C GLN A 171 18.13 -7.22 4.36
N GLU A 172 17.00 -7.68 4.92
CA GLU A 172 15.79 -7.93 4.13
C GLU A 172 15.35 -6.69 3.36
N VAL A 173 15.40 -5.52 4.00
CA VAL A 173 15.05 -4.24 3.37
C VAL A 173 16.10 -3.82 2.34
N ILE A 174 17.37 -4.04 2.64
CA ILE A 174 18.50 -3.76 1.74
C ILE A 174 18.39 -4.57 0.44
N ASP A 175 17.88 -5.81 0.50
CA ASP A 175 17.71 -6.63 -0.69
C ASP A 175 16.69 -6.01 -1.67
N HIS A 176 15.59 -5.45 -1.15
CA HIS A 176 14.65 -4.68 -1.97
C HIS A 176 15.25 -3.38 -2.51
N TRP A 177 16.03 -2.65 -1.70
CA TRP A 177 16.79 -1.48 -2.18
C TRP A 177 17.68 -1.83 -3.37
N ASN A 178 18.36 -2.97 -3.32
CA ASN A 178 19.27 -3.41 -4.38
C ASN A 178 18.54 -3.70 -5.69
N ILE A 179 17.27 -4.14 -5.65
CA ILE A 179 16.43 -4.30 -6.84
C ILE A 179 16.19 -2.94 -7.52
N ILE A 180 15.78 -1.94 -6.75
CA ILE A 180 15.54 -0.58 -7.26
C ILE A 180 16.84 0.00 -7.81
N LYS A 181 17.93 -0.09 -7.04
CA LYS A 181 19.25 0.42 -7.43
C LYS A 181 19.74 -0.20 -8.74
N LYS A 182 19.56 -1.52 -8.90
CA LYS A 182 19.94 -2.24 -10.12
C LYS A 182 19.12 -1.78 -11.32
N TRP A 183 17.82 -1.56 -11.15
CA TRP A 183 16.94 -1.10 -12.23
C TRP A 183 17.22 0.35 -12.62
N THR A 184 17.43 1.25 -11.65
CA THR A 184 17.64 2.67 -11.93
C THR A 184 19.03 2.97 -12.49
N ALA A 185 20.02 2.11 -12.22
CA ALA A 185 21.40 2.25 -12.69
C ALA A 185 22.06 3.61 -12.36
N THR A 186 21.70 4.21 -11.22
CA THR A 186 22.18 5.54 -10.78
C THR A 186 23.35 5.50 -9.79
N GLY A 187 23.92 4.32 -9.53
CA GLY A 187 24.92 4.13 -8.47
C GLY A 187 24.27 4.04 -7.09
N ASP A 188 24.93 4.51 -6.03
CA ASP A 188 24.48 4.32 -4.65
C ASP A 188 23.39 5.28 -4.16
N LYS A 189 22.94 6.19 -5.02
CA LYS A 189 21.84 7.11 -4.72
C LYS A 189 20.84 7.15 -5.87
N ILE A 190 19.57 7.34 -5.55
CA ILE A 190 18.47 7.32 -6.53
C ILE A 190 17.79 8.70 -6.57
N PRO A 191 17.98 9.48 -7.65
CA PRO A 191 17.27 10.75 -7.85
C PRO A 191 15.76 10.58 -7.92
N TYR A 192 15.02 11.67 -7.66
CA TYR A 192 13.56 11.69 -7.70
C TYR A 192 13.00 11.12 -9.00
N LEU A 193 13.51 11.57 -10.16
CA LEU A 193 13.00 11.14 -11.46
C LEU A 193 13.17 9.63 -11.66
N ASN A 194 14.34 9.06 -11.32
CA ASN A 194 14.57 7.63 -11.45
C ASN A 194 13.72 6.79 -10.49
N PHE A 195 13.51 7.26 -9.25
CA PHE A 195 12.62 6.56 -8.32
C PHE A 195 11.16 6.66 -8.76
N ASN A 196 10.74 7.83 -9.24
CA ASN A 196 9.41 8.02 -9.83
C ASN A 196 9.22 7.10 -11.03
N ASP A 197 10.18 7.02 -11.94
CA ASP A 197 10.09 6.14 -13.11
C ASP A 197 10.01 4.67 -12.69
N TRP A 198 10.81 4.25 -11.71
CA TRP A 198 10.72 2.90 -11.16
C TRP A 198 9.30 2.57 -10.68
N LEU A 199 8.64 3.50 -9.96
CA LEU A 199 7.24 3.34 -9.52
C LEU A 199 6.25 3.15 -10.68
N HIS A 200 6.53 3.69 -11.86
CA HIS A 200 5.62 3.62 -13.02
C HIS A 200 5.93 2.48 -14.00
N TYR A 201 7.13 1.89 -13.92
CA TYR A 201 7.61 0.96 -14.95
C TYR A 201 8.20 -0.37 -14.44
N PHE A 202 8.49 -0.50 -13.15
CA PHE A 202 8.98 -1.76 -12.59
C PHE A 202 7.83 -2.76 -12.36
N ASN A 203 8.08 -4.03 -12.70
CA ASN A 203 7.15 -5.14 -12.55
C ASN A 203 7.61 -6.13 -11.51
#